data_AF-A0A2E3EHJ9-F1
#
_entry.id   AF-A0A2E3EHJ9-F1
#
_cell.length_a   1.000
_cell.length_b   1.000
_cell.length_c   1.000
_cell.angle_alpha   90.00
_cell.angle_beta   90.00
_cell.angle_gamma   90.00
#
_symmetry.space_group_name_H-M   'P 1'
#
loop_
_entity.id
_entity.type
_entity.pdbx_description
1 polymer ?
#
loop_
_entity_poly.entity_id
_entity_poly.type
_entity_poly.pdbx_seq_one_letter_code
_entity_poly.pdbx_strand_id
1 'polypeptide(L)'
;MKYVLPIAGLAALALAVPPVAVQAEDYDIDCAVILCMAGGFPASAPCSAAHGYMMKRLKKGKPPFGTCAMSDGKAFTDYDLDMGIHYYCEAGLVMRWPDERDNWSGNRPGCYIEEVVGRDDERRYTYVRAAAGGPYMEITISPGNAEAYRSGKLYY
;
A
#
# COMPACT_ATOMS: atom_id res chain seq x y z
N MET A 1 -29.31 -2.81 76.48
CA MET A 1 -27.99 -2.99 75.82
C MET A 1 -28.25 -3.64 74.48
N LYS A 2 -27.76 -3.01 73.40
CA LYS A 2 -28.21 -3.16 72.01
C LYS A 2 -27.15 -4.02 71.28
N TYR A 3 -27.50 -5.22 70.83
CA TYR A 3 -26.58 -6.06 70.06
C TYR A 3 -27.01 -6.09 68.58
N VAL A 4 -26.11 -5.61 67.75
CA VAL A 4 -26.26 -5.37 66.31
C VAL A 4 -25.85 -6.64 65.55
N LEU A 5 -26.67 -7.06 64.58
CA LEU A 5 -26.39 -8.18 63.67
C LEU A 5 -25.14 -7.92 62.79
N PRO A 6 -24.33 -8.95 62.45
CA PRO A 6 -23.27 -8.80 61.47
C PRO A 6 -23.83 -8.91 60.05
N ILE A 7 -23.54 -7.90 59.23
CA ILE A 7 -23.83 -7.89 57.79
C ILE A 7 -22.81 -8.78 57.10
N ALA A 8 -23.29 -9.79 56.38
CA ALA A 8 -22.49 -10.65 55.51
C ALA A 8 -21.87 -9.81 54.38
N GLY A 9 -20.54 -9.78 54.31
CA GLY A 9 -19.81 -9.15 53.22
C GLY A 9 -19.91 -10.00 51.95
N LEU A 10 -20.61 -9.49 50.93
CA LEU A 10 -20.52 -10.01 49.57
C LEU A 10 -19.16 -9.60 48.98
N ALA A 11 -18.25 -10.55 48.87
CA ALA A 11 -17.05 -10.41 48.06
C ALA A 11 -17.44 -10.43 46.57
N ALA A 12 -17.42 -9.27 45.92
CA ALA A 12 -17.55 -9.18 44.48
C ALA A 12 -16.27 -9.73 43.83
N LEU A 13 -16.34 -10.93 43.25
CA LEU A 13 -15.32 -11.41 42.33
C LEU A 13 -15.34 -10.54 41.07
N ALA A 14 -14.36 -9.66 40.94
CA ALA A 14 -14.08 -8.98 39.68
C ALA A 14 -13.59 -10.04 38.68
N LEU A 15 -14.42 -10.38 37.71
CA LEU A 15 -14.03 -11.16 36.54
C LEU A 15 -13.03 -10.31 35.74
N ALA A 16 -11.74 -10.63 35.89
CA ALA A 16 -10.70 -10.11 35.02
C ALA A 16 -10.94 -10.69 33.62
N VAL A 17 -11.57 -9.90 32.75
CA VAL A 17 -11.61 -10.17 31.32
C VAL A 17 -10.17 -10.03 30.82
N PRO A 18 -9.51 -11.08 30.30
CA PRO A 18 -8.19 -10.92 29.72
C PRO A 18 -8.30 -9.95 28.53
N PRO A 19 -7.40 -8.97 28.40
CA PRO A 19 -7.36 -8.16 27.19
C PRO A 19 -7.14 -9.11 26.02
N VAL A 20 -8.03 -9.02 25.02
CA VAL A 20 -7.86 -9.71 23.74
C VAL A 20 -6.49 -9.29 23.20
N ALA A 21 -5.58 -10.25 23.08
CA ALA A 21 -4.27 -10.03 22.48
C ALA A 21 -4.48 -9.66 21.01
N VAL A 22 -4.48 -8.35 20.73
CA VAL A 22 -4.44 -7.83 19.37
C VAL A 22 -3.01 -8.09 18.87
N GLN A 23 -2.90 -9.04 17.93
CA GLN A 23 -1.78 -9.35 17.03
C GLN A 23 -0.62 -8.33 17.01
N ALA A 24 0.29 -8.35 17.98
CA ALA A 24 1.41 -7.40 18.03
C ALA A 24 2.30 -7.46 16.78
N GLU A 25 2.45 -8.63 16.16
CA GLU A 25 3.34 -8.81 15.00
C GLU A 25 2.78 -8.23 13.68
N ASP A 26 1.45 -8.14 13.52
CA ASP A 26 0.84 -7.67 12.26
C ASP A 26 0.88 -6.13 12.14
N TYR A 27 0.86 -5.41 13.28
CA TYR A 27 1.03 -3.95 13.31
C TYR A 27 2.48 -3.53 13.11
N ASP A 28 3.44 -4.26 13.70
CA ASP A 28 4.86 -3.97 13.56
C ASP A 28 5.33 -4.13 12.10
N ILE A 29 4.81 -5.15 11.40
CA ILE A 29 5.12 -5.33 9.97
C ILE A 29 4.46 -4.25 9.10
N ASP A 30 3.27 -3.77 9.44
CA ASP A 30 2.59 -2.66 8.73
C ASP A 30 3.38 -1.35 8.86
N CYS A 31 3.86 -1.03 10.06
CA CYS A 31 4.75 0.11 10.26
C CYS A 31 6.08 -0.04 9.50
N ALA A 32 6.64 -1.26 9.48
CA ALA A 32 7.84 -1.54 8.70
C ALA A 32 7.61 -1.35 7.19
N VAL A 33 6.44 -1.72 6.65
CA VAL A 33 6.10 -1.46 5.23
C VAL A 33 6.19 0.02 4.90
N ILE A 34 5.55 0.88 5.70
CA ILE A 34 5.53 2.33 5.45
C ILE A 34 6.96 2.90 5.46
N LEU A 35 7.74 2.57 6.48
CA LEU A 35 9.12 3.06 6.62
C LEU A 35 10.05 2.52 5.52
N CYS A 36 9.97 1.23 5.22
CA CYS A 36 10.83 0.62 4.21
C CYS A 36 10.45 1.05 2.80
N MET A 37 9.17 1.29 2.51
CA MET A 37 8.70 1.79 1.21
C MET A 37 9.26 3.19 0.91
N ALA A 38 9.30 4.08 1.90
CA ALA A 38 9.92 5.39 1.76
C ALA A 38 11.42 5.31 1.39
N GLY A 39 12.10 4.24 1.78
CA GLY A 39 13.50 3.96 1.43
C GLY A 39 13.69 3.04 0.22
N GLY A 40 12.63 2.66 -0.51
CA GLY A 40 12.72 1.75 -1.65
C GLY A 40 13.01 0.28 -1.31
N PHE A 41 12.62 -0.17 -0.11
CA PHE A 41 12.86 -1.52 0.41
C PHE A 41 14.35 -1.94 0.40
N PRO A 42 15.20 -1.29 1.23
CA PRO A 42 16.61 -1.66 1.31
C PRO A 42 16.78 -3.13 1.73
N ALA A 43 17.92 -3.74 1.37
CA ALA A 43 18.22 -5.15 1.58
C ALA A 43 18.53 -5.52 3.05
N SER A 44 17.62 -5.19 3.96
CA SER A 44 17.63 -5.60 5.36
C SER A 44 16.57 -6.68 5.59
N ALA A 45 16.78 -7.53 6.61
CA ALA A 45 15.79 -8.54 7.01
C ALA A 45 14.38 -7.96 7.26
N PRO A 46 14.18 -6.88 8.04
CA PRO A 46 12.85 -6.32 8.27
C PRO A 46 12.22 -5.74 6.99
N CYS A 47 12.98 -5.05 6.14
CA CYS A 47 12.43 -4.50 4.90
C CYS A 47 12.13 -5.58 3.84
N SER A 48 12.88 -6.67 3.82
CA SER A 48 12.57 -7.82 2.95
C SER A 48 11.28 -8.51 3.38
N ALA A 49 11.07 -8.69 4.69
CA ALA A 49 9.83 -9.23 5.24
C ALA A 49 8.65 -8.30 4.93
N ALA A 50 8.81 -6.99 5.14
CA ALA A 50 7.80 -5.98 4.84
C ALA A 50 7.41 -5.96 3.35
N HIS A 51 8.39 -6.03 2.44
CA HIS A 51 8.12 -6.12 1.01
C HIS A 51 7.31 -7.38 0.66
N GLY A 52 7.69 -8.53 1.21
CA GLY A 52 6.97 -9.80 1.01
C GLY A 52 5.53 -9.74 1.55
N TYR A 53 5.34 -9.12 2.71
CA TYR A 53 4.03 -8.86 3.30
C TYR A 53 3.16 -7.98 2.39
N MET A 54 3.70 -6.83 1.95
CA MET A 54 3.01 -5.89 1.07
C MET A 54 2.55 -6.59 -0.23
N MET A 55 3.48 -7.29 -0.89
CA MET A 55 3.17 -8.00 -2.14
C MET A 55 2.10 -9.08 -1.96
N LYS A 56 2.07 -9.76 -0.80
CA LYS A 56 1.02 -10.73 -0.46
C LYS A 56 -0.35 -10.08 -0.30
N ARG A 57 -0.43 -8.84 0.21
CA ARG A 57 -1.68 -8.09 0.31
C ARG A 57 -2.16 -7.58 -1.04
N LEU A 58 -1.26 -7.00 -1.84
CA LEU A 58 -1.56 -6.52 -3.19
C LEU A 58 -2.10 -7.64 -4.09
N LYS A 59 -1.47 -8.84 -4.04
CA LYS A 59 -1.97 -10.02 -4.77
C LYS A 59 -3.38 -10.47 -4.37
N LYS A 60 -3.87 -10.04 -3.20
CA LYS A 60 -5.22 -10.32 -2.69
C LYS A 60 -6.18 -9.16 -2.89
N GLY A 61 -5.79 -8.13 -3.65
CA GLY A 61 -6.60 -6.91 -3.84
C GLY A 61 -6.81 -6.12 -2.55
N LYS A 62 -5.92 -6.29 -1.55
CA LYS A 62 -5.95 -5.53 -0.30
C LYS A 62 -5.00 -4.33 -0.40
N PRO A 63 -5.23 -3.27 0.40
CA PRO A 63 -4.25 -2.19 0.57
C PRO A 63 -2.86 -2.74 0.94
N PRO A 64 -1.77 -2.07 0.54
CA PRO A 64 -0.39 -2.52 0.69
C PRO A 64 0.03 -2.77 2.14
N PHE A 65 -0.60 -2.08 3.09
CA PHE A 65 -0.44 -2.25 4.53
C PHE A 65 -1.80 -2.08 5.22
N GLY A 66 -1.90 -2.52 6.47
CA GLY A 66 -3.00 -2.30 7.39
C GLY A 66 -2.77 -1.05 8.23
N THR A 67 -2.87 -1.19 9.54
CA THR A 67 -2.80 -0.06 10.47
C THR A 67 -1.43 0.01 11.11
N CYS A 68 -0.78 1.17 11.03
CA CYS A 68 0.40 1.46 11.82
C CYS A 68 0.00 2.33 13.03
N ALA A 69 0.40 1.91 14.23
CA ALA A 69 0.07 2.63 15.47
C ALA A 69 1.05 3.79 15.72
N MET A 70 0.51 4.92 16.16
CA MET A 70 1.28 6.05 16.67
C MET A 70 1.80 5.74 18.09
N SER A 71 2.68 6.61 18.62
CA SER A 71 3.24 6.46 19.97
C SER A 71 2.20 6.47 21.10
N ASP A 72 0.99 6.97 20.86
CA ASP A 72 -0.14 6.94 21.79
C ASP A 72 -0.97 5.64 21.70
N GLY A 73 -0.53 4.68 20.88
CA GLY A 73 -1.18 3.39 20.67
C GLY A 73 -2.40 3.45 19.75
N LYS A 74 -2.76 4.62 19.20
CA LYS A 74 -3.88 4.76 18.26
C LYS A 74 -3.42 4.50 16.83
N ALA A 75 -4.31 4.00 15.99
CA ALA A 75 -4.03 3.86 14.57
C ALA A 75 -3.80 5.24 13.93
N PHE A 76 -2.75 5.36 13.12
CA PHE A 76 -2.60 6.50 12.23
C PHE A 76 -3.58 6.32 11.05
N THR A 77 -4.57 7.20 10.95
CA THR A 77 -5.63 7.16 9.92
C THR A 77 -5.71 8.44 9.10
N ASP A 78 -4.81 9.39 9.35
CA ASP A 78 -4.82 10.72 8.75
C ASP A 78 -3.89 10.76 7.52
N TYR A 79 -4.22 9.93 6.53
CA TYR A 79 -3.50 9.81 5.27
C TYR A 79 -4.46 9.53 4.13
N ASP A 80 -4.09 10.03 2.96
CA ASP A 80 -4.69 9.66 1.69
C ASP A 80 -3.78 8.64 1.01
N LEU A 81 -4.36 7.49 0.67
CA LEU A 81 -3.68 6.43 -0.08
C LEU A 81 -4.26 6.39 -1.49
N ASP A 82 -3.46 6.83 -2.46
CA ASP A 82 -3.77 6.72 -3.88
C ASP A 82 -2.97 5.57 -4.50
N MET A 83 -3.65 4.72 -5.26
CA MET A 83 -3.06 3.54 -5.88
C MET A 83 -3.49 3.44 -7.33
N GLY A 84 -2.51 3.43 -8.23
CA GLY A 84 -2.73 3.34 -9.67
C GLY A 84 -1.95 2.20 -10.31
N ILE A 85 -2.54 1.58 -11.34
CA ILE A 85 -1.77 0.76 -12.29
C ILE A 85 -1.40 1.67 -13.45
N HIS A 86 -0.11 1.87 -13.61
CA HIS A 86 0.48 2.68 -14.67
C HIS A 86 1.18 1.74 -15.66
N TYR A 87 1.54 2.26 -16.82
CA TYR A 87 2.25 1.50 -17.85
C TYR A 87 3.49 2.27 -18.27
N TYR A 88 4.55 1.55 -18.60
CA TYR A 88 5.77 2.13 -19.16
C TYR A 88 6.21 1.35 -20.39
N CYS A 89 6.95 2.02 -21.26
CA CYS A 89 7.70 1.40 -22.34
C CYS A 89 9.18 1.70 -22.16
N GLU A 90 10.04 0.77 -22.57
CA GLU A 90 11.48 1.00 -22.57
C GLU A 90 11.87 2.09 -23.57
N ALA A 91 13.09 2.62 -23.44
CA ALA A 91 13.57 3.71 -24.28
C ALA A 91 13.51 3.34 -25.79
N GLY A 92 12.99 4.26 -26.61
CA GLY A 92 12.83 4.05 -28.06
C GLY A 92 11.53 3.35 -28.46
N LEU A 93 10.67 3.02 -27.50
CA LEU A 93 9.34 2.46 -27.75
C LEU A 93 8.25 3.48 -27.45
N VAL A 94 7.13 3.37 -28.16
CA VAL A 94 5.94 4.21 -27.95
C VAL A 94 4.80 3.39 -27.34
N MET A 95 4.15 3.94 -26.31
CA MET A 95 2.96 3.34 -25.71
C MET A 95 1.74 3.64 -26.58
N ARG A 96 0.98 2.60 -26.93
CA ARG A 96 -0.28 2.74 -27.66
C ARG A 96 -1.39 1.98 -26.93
N TRP A 97 -2.49 2.68 -26.67
CA TRP A 97 -3.71 2.04 -26.18
C TRP A 97 -4.37 1.28 -27.33
N PRO A 98 -4.87 0.06 -27.09
CA PRO A 98 -5.63 -0.66 -28.11
C PRO A 98 -6.84 0.18 -28.50
N ASP A 99 -7.01 0.43 -29.79
CA ASP A 99 -8.25 0.97 -30.32
C ASP A 99 -9.37 -0.08 -30.12
N GLU A 100 -10.63 0.33 -29.98
CA GLU A 100 -11.77 -0.58 -29.72
C GLU A 100 -11.90 -1.72 -30.76
N ARG A 101 -11.30 -1.53 -31.94
CA ARG A 101 -11.29 -2.51 -33.05
C ARG A 101 -10.25 -3.62 -32.86
N ASP A 102 -9.21 -3.39 -32.09
CA ASP A 102 -8.11 -4.33 -31.87
C ASP A 102 -8.24 -5.00 -30.49
N ASN A 103 -9.30 -5.79 -30.31
CA ASN A 103 -9.62 -6.50 -29.06
C ASN A 103 -8.69 -7.69 -28.76
N TRP A 104 -7.51 -7.77 -29.38
CA TRP A 104 -6.61 -8.91 -29.21
C TRP A 104 -5.88 -8.89 -27.85
N SER A 105 -5.73 -7.71 -27.21
CA SER A 105 -4.92 -7.57 -25.97
C SER A 105 -5.71 -7.39 -24.67
N GLY A 106 -7.02 -7.65 -24.65
CA GLY A 106 -7.82 -7.55 -23.42
C GLY A 106 -7.82 -6.15 -22.81
N ASN A 107 -7.85 -5.12 -23.66
CA ASN A 107 -7.85 -3.69 -23.29
C ASN A 107 -6.59 -3.20 -22.54
N ARG A 108 -5.43 -3.84 -22.76
CA ARG A 108 -4.14 -3.41 -22.21
C ARG A 108 -3.33 -2.65 -23.25
N PRO A 109 -2.64 -1.55 -22.87
CA PRO A 109 -1.75 -0.83 -23.77
C PRO A 109 -0.57 -1.73 -24.15
N GLY A 110 -0.11 -1.60 -25.38
CA GLY A 110 1.09 -2.25 -25.88
C GLY A 110 2.22 -1.24 -26.08
N CYS A 111 3.46 -1.73 -26.02
CA CYS A 111 4.63 -0.99 -26.44
C CYS A 111 5.01 -1.39 -27.88
N TYR A 112 5.32 -0.41 -28.71
CA TYR A 112 5.55 -0.61 -30.14
C TYR A 112 6.80 0.13 -30.60
N ILE A 113 7.46 -0.43 -31.62
CA ILE A 113 8.45 0.31 -32.42
C ILE A 113 7.67 1.03 -33.52
N GLU A 114 7.96 2.32 -33.70
CA GLU A 114 7.40 3.10 -34.79
C GLU A 114 8.32 3.00 -36.01
N GLU A 115 7.83 2.37 -37.08
CA GLU A 115 8.55 2.30 -38.36
C GLU A 115 7.82 3.14 -39.42
N VAL A 116 8.53 4.05 -40.05
CA VAL A 116 8.01 4.86 -41.16
C VAL A 116 8.14 4.08 -42.46
N VAL A 117 7.01 3.68 -43.04
CA VAL A 117 6.96 3.10 -44.38
C VAL A 117 6.41 4.15 -45.32
N GLY A 118 7.28 4.70 -46.18
CA GLY A 118 6.91 5.68 -47.19
C GLY A 118 6.70 5.04 -48.56
N ARG A 119 5.65 5.44 -49.26
CA ARG A 119 5.54 5.34 -50.73
C ARG A 119 4.89 6.63 -51.22
N ASP A 120 5.60 7.34 -52.13
CA ASP A 120 5.26 8.65 -52.71
C ASP A 120 4.17 9.47 -51.98
N ASP A 121 4.62 10.50 -51.25
CA ASP A 121 3.84 11.52 -50.53
C ASP A 121 2.89 11.09 -49.40
N GLU A 122 2.63 9.80 -49.17
CA GLU A 122 1.93 9.30 -47.99
C GLU A 122 2.89 8.57 -47.02
N ARG A 123 3.24 9.22 -45.90
CA ARG A 123 3.94 8.54 -44.79
C ARG A 123 2.95 7.69 -44.01
N ARG A 124 3.12 6.37 -44.04
CA ARG A 124 2.36 5.45 -43.19
C ARG A 124 3.27 4.94 -42.07
N TYR A 125 2.79 5.02 -40.83
CA TYR A 125 3.46 4.40 -39.69
C TYR A 125 2.95 2.98 -39.53
N THR A 126 3.87 2.02 -39.40
CA THR A 126 3.54 0.65 -39.02
C THR A 126 4.06 0.42 -37.61
N TYR A 127 3.24 -0.20 -36.77
CA TYR A 127 3.59 -0.49 -35.39
C TYR A 127 3.81 -1.99 -35.22
N VAL A 128 5.04 -2.38 -34.89
CA VAL A 128 5.35 -3.78 -34.53
C VAL A 128 5.34 -3.88 -33.00
N ARG A 129 4.54 -4.80 -32.45
CA ARG A 129 4.46 -5.00 -30.99
C ARG A 129 5.84 -5.45 -30.48
N ALA A 130 6.42 -4.66 -29.59
CA ALA A 130 7.65 -5.01 -28.88
C ALA A 130 7.31 -5.73 -27.57
N ALA A 131 8.20 -6.62 -27.12
CA ALA A 131 8.04 -7.35 -25.85
C ALA A 131 8.51 -6.56 -24.61
N ALA A 132 9.08 -5.38 -24.82
CA ALA A 132 9.74 -4.58 -23.80
C ALA A 132 8.81 -3.47 -23.26
N GLY A 133 8.64 -3.42 -21.93
CA GLY A 133 7.66 -2.59 -21.22
C GLY A 133 6.61 -3.39 -20.46
N GLY A 134 5.76 -2.72 -19.69
CA GLY A 134 4.73 -3.40 -18.92
C GLY A 134 4.00 -2.52 -17.90
N PRO A 135 3.04 -3.11 -17.17
CA PRO A 135 2.39 -2.43 -16.06
C PRO A 135 3.33 -2.28 -14.86
N TYR A 136 3.19 -1.19 -14.14
CA TYR A 136 3.73 -0.99 -12.81
C TYR A 136 2.64 -0.45 -11.89
N MET A 137 2.82 -0.64 -10.58
CA MET A 137 1.94 -0.06 -9.59
C MET A 137 2.63 1.16 -9.00
N GLU A 138 1.91 2.29 -8.99
CA GLU A 138 2.31 3.48 -8.26
C GLU A 138 1.46 3.55 -6.98
N ILE A 139 2.12 3.79 -5.85
CA ILE A 139 1.49 3.92 -4.54
C ILE A 139 1.92 5.28 -4.00
N THR A 140 0.95 6.18 -3.83
CA THR A 140 1.19 7.52 -3.31
C THR A 140 0.52 7.64 -1.95
N ILE A 141 1.30 7.96 -0.92
CA ILE A 141 0.80 8.20 0.44
C ILE A 141 1.00 9.69 0.74
N SER A 142 -0.11 10.40 0.89
CA SER A 142 -0.11 11.82 1.25
C SER A 142 -0.67 11.99 2.66
N PRO A 143 -0.25 13.02 3.41
CA PRO A 143 -0.89 13.33 4.69
C PRO A 143 -2.33 13.79 4.45
N GLY A 144 -3.27 13.38 5.31
CA GLY A 144 -4.64 13.89 5.28
C GLY A 144 -4.70 15.39 5.66
N ASN A 145 -3.75 15.84 6.48
CA ASN A 145 -3.48 17.26 6.70
C ASN A 145 -2.01 17.53 7.02
N ALA A 146 -1.56 18.77 6.81
CA ALA A 146 -0.15 19.14 7.01
C ALA A 146 0.35 19.00 8.47
N GLU A 147 -0.53 18.95 9.47
CA GLU A 147 -0.16 18.75 10.87
C GLU A 147 0.14 17.28 11.20
N ALA A 148 -0.29 16.32 10.36
CA ALA A 148 -0.09 14.89 10.54
C ALA A 148 1.38 14.46 10.68
N TYR A 149 2.32 15.27 10.17
CA TYR A 149 3.76 15.04 10.28
C TYR A 149 4.44 15.75 11.47
N ARG A 150 3.71 16.55 12.26
CA ARG A 150 4.30 17.20 13.44
C ARG A 150 4.29 16.25 14.62
N SER A 151 5.48 15.84 15.08
CA SER A 151 5.68 15.13 16.35
C SER A 151 5.36 15.97 17.61
N GLY A 152 4.86 17.20 17.44
CA GLY A 152 4.64 18.15 18.53
C GLY A 152 5.95 18.64 19.14
N LYS A 153 5.88 19.14 20.38
CA LYS A 153 7.07 19.43 21.18
C LYS A 153 7.50 18.17 21.93
N LEU A 154 8.64 17.62 21.52
CA LEU A 154 9.32 16.55 22.26
C LEU A 154 10.19 17.20 23.33
N TYR A 155 9.85 16.99 24.60
CA TYR A 155 10.69 17.36 25.73
C TYR A 155 11.53 16.13 26.11
N TYR A 156 12.84 16.31 26.23
CA TYR A 156 13.80 15.28 26.63
C TYR A 156 14.20 15.45 28.09
#